data_AF-A0A6A6X1E8-F1
#
_entry.id   AF-A0A6A6X1E8-F1
#
_cell.length_a   1.000
_cell.length_b   1.000
_cell.length_c   1.000
_cell.angle_alpha   90.00
_cell.angle_beta   90.00
_cell.angle_gamma   90.00
#
_symmetry.space_group_name_H-M   'P 1'
#
loop_
_entity.id
_entity.type
_entity.pdbx_description
1 polymer ?
#
loop_
_entity_poly.entity_id
_entity_poly.type
_entity_poly.pdbx_seq_one_letter_code
_entity_poly.pdbx_strand_id
1 'polypeptide(L)'
;MARLIHRRSWSIAEFVEIYKQRPKIVHGISGNSSINALWDLSFKSLDDQGRAILGEMCFLSPDFIAHTLFKEHSPKRLPESLRFCADPFLFKYEIENLLTLALIKRDKETRAFSIHQIVQTSFKYFMTPQQRQQSFNDAALLVAAAFPRKDSQNAQLYRFWNTCSLHLQHVLSLRDCFPEELRDNPMFLATKSYCELNNQCQRYLLEINGYNDLLELVKVNELAMKTMPRQLLRVADLHR
;
A
#
# COMPACT_ATOMS: atom_id res chain seq x y z
N MET A 1 -24.18 -6.97 -15.76
CA MET A 1 -23.34 -8.19 -15.69
C MET A 1 -23.71 -9.23 -16.74
N ALA A 2 -24.96 -9.71 -16.80
CA ALA A 2 -25.36 -10.87 -17.61
C ALA A 2 -25.28 -10.75 -19.15
N ARG A 3 -24.95 -9.58 -19.75
CA ARG A 3 -24.94 -9.42 -21.21
C ARG A 3 -23.60 -9.01 -21.83
N LEU A 4 -22.58 -8.67 -21.03
CA LEU A 4 -21.24 -8.33 -21.53
C LEU A 4 -20.19 -9.33 -21.04
N ILE A 5 -20.27 -9.74 -19.77
CA ILE A 5 -19.51 -10.87 -19.24
C ILE A 5 -19.99 -12.19 -19.86
N HIS A 6 -21.30 -12.33 -20.12
CA HIS A 6 -21.86 -13.53 -20.76
C HIS A 6 -21.70 -13.56 -22.29
N ARG A 7 -21.33 -12.44 -22.92
CA ARG A 7 -21.18 -12.34 -24.39
C ARG A 7 -19.73 -12.51 -24.85
N ARG A 8 -18.76 -12.41 -23.93
CA ARG A 8 -17.32 -12.59 -24.23
C ARG A 8 -16.53 -13.43 -23.22
N SER A 9 -17.11 -13.80 -22.08
CA SER A 9 -16.49 -14.71 -21.08
C SER A 9 -15.13 -14.25 -20.55
N TRP A 10 -14.92 -12.95 -20.34
CA TRP A 10 -13.64 -12.44 -19.83
C TRP A 10 -13.64 -12.28 -18.30
N SER A 11 -12.62 -12.83 -17.66
CA SER A 11 -12.18 -12.52 -16.31
C SER A 11 -11.54 -11.12 -16.24
N ILE A 12 -11.47 -10.52 -15.05
CA ILE A 12 -10.76 -9.24 -14.84
C ILE A 12 -9.28 -9.35 -15.25
N ALA A 13 -8.67 -10.54 -15.11
CA ALA A 13 -7.32 -10.81 -15.59
C ALA A 13 -7.20 -10.71 -17.12
N GLU A 14 -8.14 -11.30 -17.86
CA GLU A 14 -8.18 -11.18 -19.34
C GLU A 14 -8.48 -9.75 -19.78
N PHE A 15 -9.34 -9.03 -19.05
CA PHE A 15 -9.62 -7.62 -19.31
C PHE A 15 -8.39 -6.73 -19.10
N VAL A 16 -7.64 -6.95 -18.01
CA VAL A 16 -6.38 -6.24 -17.74
C VAL A 16 -5.33 -6.52 -18.82
N GLU A 17 -5.26 -7.75 -19.31
CA GLU A 17 -4.34 -8.12 -20.40
C GLU A 17 -4.72 -7.43 -21.72
N ILE A 18 -6.02 -7.34 -22.02
CA ILE A 18 -6.55 -6.62 -23.20
C ILE A 18 -6.33 -5.10 -23.08
N TYR A 19 -6.46 -4.54 -21.87
CA TYR A 19 -6.19 -3.12 -21.60
C TYR A 19 -4.72 -2.78 -21.89
N LYS A 20 -3.77 -3.63 -21.43
CA LYS A 20 -2.33 -3.48 -21.71
C LYS A 20 -2.02 -3.53 -23.20
N GLN A 21 -2.67 -4.42 -23.95
CA GLN A 21 -2.40 -4.60 -25.37
C GLN A 21 -2.98 -3.49 -26.26
N ARG A 22 -4.10 -2.85 -25.87
CA ARG A 22 -4.78 -1.84 -26.70
C ARG A 22 -5.38 -0.68 -25.90
N PRO A 23 -4.55 0.18 -25.28
CA PRO A 23 -5.03 1.30 -24.46
C PRO A 23 -5.92 2.29 -25.24
N LYS A 24 -5.62 2.52 -26.53
CA LYS A 24 -6.39 3.44 -27.40
C LYS A 24 -7.79 2.96 -27.77
N ILE A 25 -8.04 1.65 -27.80
CA ILE A 25 -9.38 1.10 -28.08
C ILE A 25 -10.28 1.22 -26.85
N VAL A 26 -9.71 1.08 -25.66
CA VAL A 26 -10.45 1.25 -24.41
C VAL A 26 -10.71 2.73 -24.12
N HIS A 27 -9.79 3.64 -24.45
CA HIS A 27 -10.01 5.09 -24.39
C HIS A 27 -10.92 5.64 -25.50
N GLY A 28 -10.92 5.02 -26.69
CA GLY A 28 -11.73 5.46 -27.84
C GLY A 28 -13.20 5.01 -27.82
N ILE A 29 -13.59 4.10 -26.92
CA ILE A 29 -15.01 3.78 -26.67
C ILE A 29 -15.53 4.79 -25.66
N SER A 30 -15.88 5.97 -26.16
CA SER A 30 -16.53 7.07 -25.45
C SER A 30 -17.90 6.64 -24.87
N GLY A 31 -17.86 5.98 -23.72
CA GLY A 31 -19.03 5.44 -23.00
C GLY A 31 -18.65 4.82 -21.65
N ASN A 32 -17.88 5.56 -20.84
CA ASN A 32 -17.27 5.17 -19.55
C ASN A 32 -18.25 4.90 -18.39
N SER A 33 -19.43 4.33 -18.64
CA SER A 33 -20.33 3.85 -17.58
C SER A 33 -20.06 2.39 -17.19
N SER A 34 -19.61 1.56 -18.13
CA SER A 34 -19.51 0.11 -17.91
C SER A 34 -18.28 -0.34 -17.11
N ILE A 35 -17.12 0.26 -17.32
CA ILE A 35 -15.88 -0.08 -16.58
C ILE A 35 -15.96 0.48 -15.15
N ASN A 36 -16.41 1.72 -14.99
CA ASN A 36 -16.66 2.29 -13.67
C ASN A 36 -17.75 1.50 -12.93
N ALA A 37 -18.80 1.04 -13.62
CA ALA A 37 -19.81 0.15 -13.02
C ALA A 37 -19.26 -1.24 -12.65
N LEU A 38 -18.26 -1.76 -13.36
CA LEU A 38 -17.60 -3.03 -13.03
C LEU A 38 -16.74 -2.89 -11.77
N TRP A 39 -15.90 -1.85 -11.71
CA TRP A 39 -15.13 -1.55 -10.50
C TRP A 39 -16.04 -1.26 -9.32
N ASP A 40 -17.08 -0.46 -9.53
CA ASP A 40 -18.10 -0.20 -8.52
C ASP A 40 -18.73 -1.49 -8.00
N LEU A 41 -19.09 -2.43 -8.87
CA LEU A 41 -19.70 -3.69 -8.43
C LEU A 41 -18.73 -4.52 -7.58
N SER A 42 -17.49 -4.69 -8.06
CA SER A 42 -16.46 -5.45 -7.34
C SER A 42 -16.08 -4.79 -6.01
N PHE A 43 -15.91 -3.47 -5.98
CA PHE A 43 -15.53 -2.74 -4.77
C PHE A 43 -16.69 -2.60 -3.77
N LYS A 44 -17.92 -2.45 -4.26
CA LYS A 44 -19.12 -2.43 -3.40
C LYS A 44 -19.45 -3.80 -2.83
N SER A 45 -19.10 -4.89 -3.51
CA SER A 45 -19.28 -6.25 -2.97
C SER A 45 -18.29 -6.63 -1.88
N LEU A 46 -17.18 -5.90 -1.74
CA LEU A 46 -16.27 -6.07 -0.61
C LEU A 46 -16.94 -5.57 0.67
N ASP A 47 -16.75 -6.32 1.74
CA ASP A 47 -17.05 -5.86 3.09
C ASP A 47 -15.95 -4.92 3.60
N ASP A 48 -16.07 -4.46 4.84
CA ASP A 48 -15.12 -3.49 5.39
C ASP A 48 -13.72 -4.09 5.58
N GLN A 49 -13.62 -5.39 5.83
CA GLN A 49 -12.34 -6.10 6.04
C GLN A 49 -11.57 -6.27 4.72
N GLY A 50 -12.23 -6.74 3.67
CA GLY A 50 -11.66 -6.84 2.32
C GLY A 50 -11.26 -5.47 1.76
N ARG A 51 -12.06 -4.42 2.03
CA ARG A 51 -11.70 -3.04 1.67
C ARG A 51 -10.49 -2.52 2.43
N ALA A 52 -10.34 -2.86 3.71
CA ALA A 52 -9.17 -2.46 4.50
C ALA A 52 -7.88 -3.05 3.92
N ILE A 53 -7.84 -4.38 3.67
CA ILE A 53 -6.68 -5.04 3.05
C ILE A 53 -6.36 -4.43 1.69
N LEU A 54 -7.37 -4.27 0.83
CA LEU A 54 -7.17 -3.73 -0.51
C LEU A 54 -6.69 -2.27 -0.47
N GLY A 55 -7.26 -1.45 0.42
CA GLY A 55 -6.91 -0.04 0.59
C GLY A 55 -5.45 0.12 0.95
N GLU A 56 -4.92 -0.70 1.85
CA GLU A 56 -3.50 -0.66 2.20
C GLU A 56 -2.60 -1.13 1.06
N MET A 57 -2.97 -2.23 0.39
CA MET A 57 -2.22 -2.73 -0.77
C MET A 57 -2.14 -1.68 -1.90
N CYS A 58 -3.05 -0.69 -1.94
CA CYS A 58 -2.97 0.41 -2.91
C CYS A 58 -1.82 1.39 -2.67
N PHE A 59 -1.23 1.40 -1.47
CA PHE A 59 -0.10 2.27 -1.12
C PHE A 59 1.24 1.52 -1.05
N LEU A 60 1.20 0.19 -1.12
CA LEU A 60 2.38 -0.68 -1.17
C LEU A 60 2.86 -0.88 -2.62
N SER A 61 4.13 -1.27 -2.76
CA SER A 61 4.65 -1.78 -4.05
C SER A 61 3.71 -2.84 -4.63
N PRO A 62 3.37 -2.76 -5.94
CA PRO A 62 2.39 -3.64 -6.57
C PRO A 62 2.80 -5.11 -6.56
N ASP A 63 4.10 -5.38 -6.50
CA ASP A 63 4.67 -6.72 -6.54
C ASP A 63 5.29 -7.11 -5.19
N PHE A 64 5.35 -8.43 -4.96
CA PHE A 64 6.03 -9.07 -3.82
C PHE A 64 5.54 -8.64 -2.44
N ILE A 65 4.23 -8.39 -2.28
CA ILE A 65 3.63 -8.11 -0.96
C ILE A 65 3.59 -9.41 -0.15
N ALA A 66 4.57 -9.59 0.75
CA ALA A 66 4.68 -10.79 1.55
C ALA A 66 3.45 -10.98 2.47
N HIS A 67 2.87 -12.18 2.48
CA HIS A 67 1.74 -12.47 3.38
C HIS A 67 2.09 -12.34 4.87
N THR A 68 3.38 -12.42 5.21
CA THR A 68 3.89 -12.17 6.56
C THR A 68 3.68 -10.72 6.98
N LEU A 69 3.65 -9.77 6.05
CA LEU A 69 3.38 -8.35 6.34
C LEU A 69 2.06 -8.16 7.10
N PHE A 70 1.06 -8.99 6.82
CA PHE A 70 -0.26 -8.96 7.48
C PHE A 70 -0.38 -9.90 8.69
N LYS A 71 0.63 -10.73 8.96
CA LYS A 71 0.60 -11.75 10.02
C LYS A 71 1.58 -11.47 11.17
N GLU A 72 2.56 -10.61 10.96
CA GLU A 72 3.75 -10.57 11.79
C GLU A 72 3.66 -9.51 12.92
N HIS A 73 4.00 -9.97 14.13
CA HIS A 73 4.33 -9.24 15.37
C HIS A 73 3.20 -8.57 16.15
N SER A 74 2.44 -9.37 16.92
CA SER A 74 1.49 -8.92 17.95
C SER A 74 0.28 -8.15 17.38
N PRO A 75 -0.97 -8.52 17.76
CA PRO A 75 -2.17 -7.77 17.37
C PRO A 75 -2.11 -6.28 17.69
N LYS A 76 -1.24 -5.87 18.64
CA LYS A 76 -1.01 -4.49 19.03
C LYS A 76 -0.22 -3.66 18.01
N ARG A 77 0.51 -4.29 17.08
CA ARG A 77 1.29 -3.58 16.04
C ARG A 77 0.55 -3.49 14.71
N LEU A 78 -0.51 -4.27 14.53
CA LEU A 78 -1.40 -4.11 13.38
C LEU A 78 -2.23 -2.82 13.52
N PRO A 79 -2.47 -2.11 12.41
CA PRO A 79 -3.50 -1.08 12.37
C PRO A 79 -4.84 -1.61 12.87
N GLU A 80 -5.67 -0.74 13.44
CA GLU A 80 -6.97 -1.14 14.00
C GLU A 80 -7.86 -1.81 12.96
N SER A 81 -7.86 -1.26 11.74
CA SER A 81 -8.54 -1.77 10.56
C SER A 81 -8.11 -3.18 10.16
N LEU A 82 -6.88 -3.61 10.49
CA LEU A 82 -6.34 -4.94 10.18
C LEU A 82 -6.22 -5.88 11.37
N ARG A 83 -6.69 -5.53 12.57
CA ARG A 83 -6.55 -6.42 13.73
C ARG A 83 -7.16 -7.80 13.50
N PHE A 84 -8.18 -7.89 12.65
CA PHE A 84 -8.78 -9.16 12.23
C PHE A 84 -7.81 -10.08 11.47
N CYS A 85 -6.76 -9.55 10.84
CA CYS A 85 -5.74 -10.33 10.14
C CYS A 85 -4.94 -11.25 11.09
N ALA A 86 -4.98 -10.96 12.40
CA ALA A 86 -4.42 -11.85 13.42
C ALA A 86 -5.19 -13.17 13.55
N ASP A 87 -6.46 -13.22 13.12
CA ASP A 87 -7.22 -14.46 12.99
C ASP A 87 -6.92 -15.11 11.62
N PRO A 88 -6.28 -16.30 11.60
CA PRO A 88 -5.92 -16.97 10.35
C PRO A 88 -7.12 -17.32 9.45
N PHE A 89 -8.31 -17.56 10.04
CA PHE A 89 -9.51 -17.91 9.27
C PHE A 89 -10.11 -16.69 8.59
N LEU A 90 -10.28 -15.58 9.33
CA LEU A 90 -10.77 -14.32 8.77
C LEU A 90 -9.81 -13.78 7.71
N PHE A 91 -8.51 -13.76 7.99
CA PHE A 91 -7.52 -13.34 7.01
C PHE A 91 -7.57 -14.17 5.73
N LYS A 92 -7.65 -15.50 5.85
CA LYS A 92 -7.72 -16.38 4.69
C LYS A 92 -9.00 -16.15 3.89
N TYR A 93 -10.14 -16.02 4.58
CA TYR A 93 -11.44 -15.79 3.94
C TYR A 93 -11.43 -14.49 3.12
N GLU A 94 -10.92 -13.39 3.69
CA GLU A 94 -10.85 -12.11 2.98
C GLU A 94 -9.87 -12.12 1.81
N ILE A 95 -8.71 -12.76 1.96
CA ILE A 95 -7.77 -12.95 0.85
C ILE A 95 -8.39 -13.80 -0.27
N GLU A 96 -9.14 -14.85 0.07
CA GLU A 96 -9.83 -15.67 -0.93
C GLU A 96 -10.93 -14.89 -1.66
N ASN A 97 -11.64 -14.01 -0.96
CA ASN A 97 -12.60 -13.09 -1.56
C ASN A 97 -11.92 -12.14 -2.58
N LEU A 98 -10.82 -11.49 -2.19
CA LEU A 98 -10.04 -10.61 -3.06
C LEU A 98 -9.45 -11.35 -4.28
N LEU A 99 -9.00 -12.60 -4.11
CA LEU A 99 -8.52 -13.46 -5.19
C LEU A 99 -9.65 -13.88 -6.14
N THR A 100 -10.82 -14.21 -5.61
CA THR A 100 -12.01 -14.62 -6.39
C THR A 100 -12.51 -13.47 -7.27
N LEU A 101 -12.45 -12.25 -6.75
CA LEU A 101 -12.74 -11.03 -7.50
C LEU A 101 -11.57 -10.60 -8.42
N ALA A 102 -10.46 -11.34 -8.45
CA ALA A 102 -9.26 -11.06 -9.22
C ALA A 102 -8.70 -9.63 -9.01
N LEU A 103 -8.92 -9.07 -7.81
CA LEU A 103 -8.39 -7.77 -7.40
C LEU A 103 -6.92 -7.88 -6.99
N ILE A 104 -6.53 -9.05 -6.49
CA ILE A 104 -5.15 -9.41 -6.19
C ILE A 104 -4.81 -10.73 -6.87
N LYS A 105 -3.51 -11.00 -7.01
CA LYS A 105 -2.98 -12.30 -7.40
C LYS A 105 -2.08 -12.83 -6.30
N ARG A 106 -1.91 -14.15 -6.27
CA ARG A 106 -1.01 -14.83 -5.35
C ARG A 106 -0.04 -15.68 -6.15
N ASP A 107 1.24 -15.48 -5.90
CA ASP A 107 2.26 -16.33 -6.46
C ASP A 107 2.26 -17.71 -5.79
N LYS A 108 2.45 -18.78 -6.57
CA LYS A 108 2.35 -20.15 -6.06
C LYS A 108 3.59 -20.56 -5.26
N GLU A 109 4.75 -20.06 -5.62
CA GLU A 109 6.04 -20.46 -5.06
C GLU A 109 6.38 -19.63 -3.81
N THR A 110 6.42 -18.31 -3.96
CA THR A 110 6.75 -17.35 -2.89
C THR A 110 5.59 -17.08 -1.95
N ARG A 111 4.36 -17.44 -2.35
CA ARG A 111 3.10 -17.14 -1.63
C ARG A 111 2.87 -15.64 -1.40
N ALA A 112 3.63 -14.79 -2.07
CA ALA A 112 3.48 -13.33 -2.06
C ALA A 112 2.25 -12.92 -2.85
N PHE A 113 1.66 -11.79 -2.45
CA PHE A 113 0.58 -11.16 -3.18
C PHE A 113 1.13 -10.12 -4.15
N SER A 114 0.40 -9.91 -5.22
CA SER A 114 0.62 -8.80 -6.14
C SER A 114 -0.71 -8.17 -6.49
N ILE A 115 -0.74 -6.85 -6.61
CA ILE A 115 -1.89 -6.07 -7.02
C ILE A 115 -1.57 -5.36 -8.33
N HIS A 116 -2.53 -5.35 -9.25
CA HIS A 116 -2.31 -4.66 -10.52
C HIS A 116 -2.39 -3.13 -10.31
N GLN A 117 -1.47 -2.37 -10.89
CA GLN A 117 -1.44 -0.89 -10.77
C GLN A 117 -2.78 -0.22 -11.17
N ILE A 118 -3.49 -0.78 -12.16
CA ILE A 118 -4.84 -0.29 -12.53
C ILE A 118 -5.86 -0.48 -11.40
N VAL A 119 -5.78 -1.60 -10.65
CA VAL A 119 -6.67 -1.87 -9.52
C VAL A 119 -6.33 -0.92 -8.38
N GLN A 120 -5.03 -0.71 -8.09
CA GLN A 120 -4.59 0.28 -7.09
C GLN A 120 -5.17 1.66 -7.41
N THR A 121 -4.95 2.12 -8.65
CA THR A 121 -5.40 3.44 -9.09
C THR A 121 -6.93 3.55 -9.06
N SER A 122 -7.65 2.56 -9.60
CA SER A 122 -9.13 2.57 -9.61
C SER A 122 -9.72 2.51 -8.20
N PHE A 123 -9.14 1.73 -7.29
CA PHE A 123 -9.62 1.67 -5.91
C PHE A 123 -9.29 2.95 -5.13
N LYS A 124 -8.12 3.57 -5.35
CA LYS A 124 -7.79 4.90 -4.81
C LYS A 124 -8.80 5.96 -5.24
N TYR A 125 -9.25 5.95 -6.49
CA TYR A 125 -10.31 6.84 -6.97
C TYR A 125 -11.69 6.54 -6.36
N PHE A 126 -11.94 5.28 -5.99
CA PHE A 126 -13.19 4.87 -5.33
C PHE A 126 -13.24 5.28 -3.85
N MET A 127 -12.08 5.36 -3.19
CA MET A 127 -11.96 5.75 -1.79
C MET A 127 -12.26 7.24 -1.58
N THR A 128 -12.93 7.55 -0.46
CA THR A 128 -13.04 8.94 0.00
C THR A 128 -11.68 9.48 0.45
N PRO A 129 -11.48 10.81 0.50
CA PRO A 129 -10.23 11.39 1.00
C PRO A 129 -9.85 10.90 2.41
N GLN A 130 -10.84 10.67 3.28
CA GLN A 130 -10.63 10.14 4.63
C GLN A 130 -10.17 8.67 4.59
N GLN A 131 -10.77 7.85 3.72
CA GLN A 131 -10.36 6.46 3.53
C GLN A 131 -8.93 6.38 2.98
N ARG A 132 -8.56 7.22 2.00
CA ARG A 132 -7.18 7.29 1.47
C ARG A 132 -6.18 7.64 2.58
N GLN A 133 -6.49 8.63 3.40
CA GLN A 133 -5.66 9.01 4.55
C GLN A 133 -5.50 7.85 5.54
N GLN A 134 -6.59 7.16 5.87
CA GLN A 134 -6.56 6.03 6.79
C GLN A 134 -5.72 4.87 6.22
N SER A 135 -5.98 4.46 4.98
CA SER A 135 -5.26 3.38 4.32
C SER A 135 -3.77 3.68 4.12
N PHE A 136 -3.39 4.94 3.83
CA PHE A 136 -1.98 5.34 3.80
C PHE A 136 -1.32 5.22 5.18
N ASN A 137 -2.01 5.69 6.23
CA ASN A 137 -1.49 5.63 7.60
C ASN A 137 -1.31 4.19 8.05
N ASP A 138 -2.28 3.34 7.75
CA ASP A 138 -2.28 1.93 8.11
C ASP A 138 -1.18 1.17 7.36
N ALA A 139 -1.04 1.41 6.05
CA ALA A 139 0.07 0.86 5.26
C ALA A 139 1.45 1.31 5.78
N ALA A 140 1.61 2.59 6.14
CA ALA A 140 2.84 3.09 6.73
C ALA A 140 3.15 2.45 8.10
N LEU A 141 2.13 2.26 8.95
CA LEU A 141 2.25 1.55 10.22
C LEU A 141 2.64 0.09 10.02
N LEU A 142 2.03 -0.58 9.04
CA LEU A 142 2.27 -1.98 8.72
C LEU A 142 3.72 -2.19 8.27
N VAL A 143 4.20 -1.36 7.34
CA VAL A 143 5.59 -1.41 6.87
C VAL A 143 6.56 -1.04 8.00
N ALA A 144 6.22 -0.04 8.85
CA ALA A 144 7.04 0.33 10.00
C ALA A 144 7.12 -0.75 11.10
N ALA A 145 6.11 -1.62 11.19
CA ALA A 145 6.14 -2.76 12.10
C ALA A 145 7.05 -3.90 11.60
N ALA A 146 7.13 -4.07 10.27
CA ALA A 146 7.97 -5.08 9.63
C ALA A 146 9.41 -4.60 9.37
N PHE A 147 9.64 -3.28 9.27
CA PHE A 147 10.98 -2.73 9.09
C PHE A 147 11.82 -2.88 10.38
N PRO A 148 13.08 -3.32 10.29
CA PRO A 148 13.94 -3.51 11.46
C PRO A 148 14.11 -2.21 12.27
N ARG A 149 13.69 -2.24 13.54
CA ARG A 149 13.86 -1.11 14.46
C ARG A 149 15.29 -1.05 14.98
N LYS A 150 15.72 0.14 15.39
CA LYS A 150 16.96 0.33 16.15
C LYS A 150 16.93 -0.56 17.39
N ASP A 151 17.78 -1.58 17.44
CA ASP A 151 18.20 -2.09 18.73
C ASP A 151 19.29 -1.16 19.27
N SER A 152 19.33 -0.97 20.57
CA SER A 152 20.38 -0.18 21.23
C SER A 152 21.73 -0.89 21.23
N GLN A 153 21.83 -2.10 20.67
CA GLN A 153 22.99 -2.98 20.76
C GLN A 153 23.71 -3.26 19.43
N ASN A 154 23.08 -3.08 18.27
CA ASN A 154 23.69 -3.29 16.95
C ASN A 154 23.65 -2.00 16.11
N ALA A 155 24.78 -1.33 16.05
CA ALA A 155 24.98 -0.14 15.23
C ALA A 155 25.10 -0.42 13.72
N GLN A 156 24.85 -1.64 13.23
CA GLN A 156 24.95 -2.00 11.82
C GLN A 156 23.70 -2.78 11.37
N LEU A 157 23.06 -2.37 10.27
CA LEU A 157 21.89 -3.07 9.73
C LEU A 157 22.26 -4.31 8.90
N TYR A 158 23.56 -4.64 8.76
CA TYR A 158 24.05 -5.76 7.94
C TYR A 158 23.27 -7.07 8.17
N ARG A 159 22.96 -7.41 9.43
CA ARG A 159 22.19 -8.62 9.78
C ARG A 159 20.74 -8.62 9.28
N PHE A 160 20.21 -7.45 8.94
CA PHE A 160 18.84 -7.23 8.52
C PHE A 160 18.70 -6.74 7.08
N TRP A 161 19.80 -6.69 6.30
CA TRP A 161 19.76 -6.17 4.93
C TRP A 161 18.74 -6.87 4.03
N ASN A 162 18.56 -8.19 4.16
CA ASN A 162 17.54 -8.92 3.40
C ASN A 162 16.13 -8.42 3.72
N THR A 163 15.83 -8.19 5.00
CA THR A 163 14.54 -7.66 5.46
C THR A 163 14.36 -6.20 5.04
N CYS A 164 15.40 -5.37 5.17
CA CYS A 164 15.39 -3.98 4.71
C CYS A 164 15.16 -3.91 3.19
N SER A 165 15.85 -4.73 2.41
CA SER A 165 15.70 -4.80 0.95
C SER A 165 14.28 -5.21 0.54
N LEU A 166 13.70 -6.18 1.23
CA LEU A 166 12.34 -6.65 0.96
C LEU A 166 11.31 -5.53 1.18
N HIS A 167 11.43 -4.79 2.28
CA HIS A 167 10.47 -3.74 2.63
C HIS A 167 10.76 -2.39 2.01
N LEU A 168 11.97 -2.15 1.50
CA LEU A 168 12.37 -0.89 0.86
C LEU A 168 11.40 -0.49 -0.24
N GLN A 169 11.01 -1.42 -1.12
CA GLN A 169 10.10 -1.12 -2.24
C GLN A 169 8.73 -0.60 -1.76
N HIS A 170 8.24 -1.08 -0.61
CA HIS A 170 7.00 -0.57 -0.02
C HIS A 170 7.20 0.84 0.57
N VAL A 171 8.36 1.13 1.17
CA VAL A 171 8.69 2.48 1.65
C VAL A 171 8.80 3.47 0.48
N LEU A 172 9.43 3.06 -0.63
CA LEU A 172 9.53 3.90 -1.82
C LEU A 172 8.15 4.14 -2.47
N SER A 173 7.28 3.13 -2.50
CA SER A 173 5.89 3.30 -2.93
C SER A 173 5.13 4.32 -2.07
N LEU A 174 5.30 4.27 -0.73
CA LEU A 174 4.71 5.24 0.19
C LEU A 174 5.30 6.65 -0.01
N ARG A 175 6.61 6.75 -0.24
CA ARG A 175 7.30 8.01 -0.61
C ARG A 175 6.67 8.62 -1.86
N ASP A 176 6.45 7.81 -2.90
CA ASP A 176 5.95 8.32 -4.18
C ASP A 176 4.46 8.68 -4.11
N CYS A 177 3.68 7.92 -3.35
CA CYS A 177 2.26 8.22 -3.13
C CYS A 177 2.03 9.51 -2.31
N PHE A 178 2.89 9.86 -1.35
CA PHE A 178 2.60 10.96 -0.43
C PHE A 178 2.43 12.33 -1.12
N PRO A 179 3.33 12.77 -2.03
CA PRO A 179 3.13 14.01 -2.79
C PRO A 179 1.90 14.00 -3.69
N GLU A 180 1.52 12.83 -4.22
CA GLU A 180 0.29 12.67 -5.02
C GLU A 180 -0.96 12.90 -4.17
N GLU A 181 -1.02 12.26 -3.00
CA GLU A 181 -2.13 12.44 -2.07
C GLU A 181 -2.23 13.87 -1.56
N LEU A 182 -1.09 14.53 -1.30
CA LEU A 182 -1.06 15.92 -0.87
C LEU A 182 -1.51 16.88 -1.99
N ARG A 183 -1.21 16.58 -3.24
CA ARG A 183 -1.68 17.35 -4.40
C ARG A 183 -3.19 17.24 -4.56
N ASP A 184 -3.74 16.04 -4.40
CA ASP A 184 -5.17 15.77 -4.49
C ASP A 184 -5.94 16.30 -3.27
N ASN A 185 -5.32 16.28 -2.09
CA ASN A 185 -5.90 16.73 -0.83
C ASN A 185 -4.86 17.55 -0.04
N PRO A 186 -4.92 18.90 -0.10
CA PRO A 186 -3.99 19.75 0.65
C PRO A 186 -4.05 19.60 2.17
N MET A 187 -5.11 18.97 2.70
CA MET A 187 -5.29 18.66 4.12
C MET A 187 -4.75 17.27 4.48
N PHE A 188 -4.09 16.56 3.56
CA PHE A 188 -3.47 15.28 3.82
C PHE A 188 -2.30 15.43 4.79
N LEU A 189 -2.26 14.60 5.83
CA LEU A 189 -1.32 14.72 6.94
C LEU A 189 -0.41 13.51 6.99
N ALA A 190 0.89 13.76 7.17
CA ALA A 190 1.82 12.73 7.57
C ALA A 190 1.60 12.29 9.02
N THR A 191 1.87 11.02 9.31
CA THR A 191 1.94 10.52 10.68
C THR A 191 3.39 10.50 11.17
N LYS A 192 3.55 10.52 12.51
CA LYS A 192 4.85 10.34 13.15
C LYS A 192 5.50 9.02 12.73
N SER A 193 4.72 7.93 12.69
CA SER A 193 5.19 6.60 12.30
C SER A 193 5.74 6.56 10.87
N TYR A 194 5.08 7.26 9.94
CA TYR A 194 5.58 7.39 8.56
C TYR A 194 6.92 8.13 8.50
N CYS A 195 7.04 9.26 9.21
CA CYS A 195 8.30 10.02 9.24
C CYS A 195 9.44 9.21 9.91
N GLU A 196 9.13 8.47 10.96
CA GLU A 196 10.07 7.57 11.63
C GLU A 196 10.52 6.42 10.71
N LEU A 197 9.60 5.83 9.94
CA LEU A 197 9.90 4.83 8.93
C LEU A 197 10.86 5.38 7.86
N ASN A 198 10.57 6.57 7.33
CA ASN A 198 11.46 7.23 6.36
C ASN A 198 12.86 7.43 6.93
N ASN A 199 12.98 7.89 8.18
CA ASN A 199 14.27 8.06 8.84
C ASN A 199 15.04 6.74 9.03
N GLN A 200 14.34 5.64 9.33
CA GLN A 200 14.97 4.31 9.42
C GLN A 200 15.47 3.83 8.05
N CYS A 201 14.67 4.07 7.00
CA CYS A 201 15.00 3.70 5.63
C CYS A 201 16.20 4.49 5.07
N GLN A 202 16.31 5.79 5.39
CA GLN A 202 17.47 6.61 5.01
C GLN A 202 18.81 6.00 5.42
N ARG A 203 18.89 5.41 6.62
CA ARG A 203 20.10 4.73 7.09
C ARG A 203 20.45 3.53 6.22
N TYR A 204 19.46 2.70 5.88
CA TYR A 204 19.68 1.56 5.01
C TYR A 204 20.18 2.00 3.63
N LEU A 205 19.55 3.02 3.05
CA LEU A 205 19.96 3.60 1.76
C LEU A 205 21.40 4.15 1.80
N LEU A 206 21.82 4.76 2.91
CA LEU A 206 23.22 5.18 3.10
C LEU A 206 24.17 3.98 3.11
N GLU A 207 23.84 2.89 3.81
CA GLU A 207 24.68 1.69 3.90
C GLU A 207 24.84 0.99 2.54
N ILE A 208 23.82 1.04 1.67
CA ILE A 208 23.88 0.44 0.32
C ILE A 208 24.29 1.44 -0.79
N ASN A 209 24.66 2.67 -0.43
CA ASN A 209 25.00 3.76 -1.37
C ASN A 209 23.88 4.12 -2.37
N GLY A 210 22.60 3.96 -1.96
CA GLY A 210 21.41 4.28 -2.75
C GLY A 210 21.07 5.78 -2.75
N TYR A 211 22.00 6.63 -3.18
CA TYR A 211 21.89 8.08 -2.97
C TYR A 211 20.74 8.77 -3.72
N ASN A 212 20.33 8.25 -4.88
CA ASN A 212 19.20 8.82 -5.63
C ASN A 212 17.89 8.67 -4.85
N ASP A 213 17.60 7.44 -4.40
CA ASP A 213 16.42 7.16 -3.58
C ASP A 213 16.49 7.86 -2.24
N LEU A 214 17.68 7.97 -1.64
CA LEU A 214 17.90 8.69 -0.40
C LEU A 214 17.54 10.17 -0.54
N LEU A 215 18.02 10.83 -1.59
CA LEU A 215 17.78 12.25 -1.82
C LEU A 215 16.27 12.52 -1.97
N GLU A 216 15.57 11.73 -2.78
CA GLU A 216 14.13 11.86 -2.95
C GLU A 216 13.36 11.54 -1.68
N LEU A 217 13.79 10.51 -0.93
CA LEU A 217 13.17 10.16 0.35
C LEU A 217 13.31 11.29 1.38
N VAL A 218 14.49 11.93 1.46
CA VAL A 218 14.70 13.08 2.36
C VAL A 218 13.82 14.27 1.97
N LYS A 219 13.72 14.59 0.67
CA LYS A 219 12.86 15.68 0.18
C LYS A 219 11.39 15.45 0.53
N VAL A 220 10.86 14.26 0.25
CA VAL A 220 9.47 13.91 0.58
C VAL A 220 9.25 13.89 2.09
N ASN A 221 10.21 13.39 2.86
CA ASN A 221 10.11 13.38 4.31
C ASN A 221 10.08 14.80 4.90
N GLU A 222 10.85 15.74 4.35
CA GLU A 222 10.79 17.15 4.74
C GLU A 222 9.41 17.75 4.44
N LEU A 223 8.84 17.47 3.27
CA LEU A 223 7.48 17.86 2.92
C LEU A 223 6.46 17.25 3.89
N ALA A 224 6.56 15.95 4.17
CA ALA A 224 5.70 15.24 5.10
C ALA A 224 5.74 15.86 6.50
N MET A 225 6.94 16.17 7.02
CA MET A 225 7.09 16.79 8.33
C MET A 225 6.40 18.16 8.44
N LYS A 226 6.34 18.95 7.35
CA LYS A 226 5.63 20.23 7.31
C LYS A 226 4.10 20.08 7.42
N THR A 227 3.57 18.92 7.02
CA THR A 227 2.14 18.62 7.14
C THR A 227 1.74 18.06 8.51
N MET A 228 2.70 17.62 9.34
CA MET A 228 2.37 17.01 10.62
C MET A 228 1.67 18.00 11.57
N PRO A 229 0.66 17.53 12.37
CA PRO A 229 0.06 18.35 13.40
C PRO A 229 1.13 18.91 14.36
N ARG A 230 1.14 20.24 14.55
CA ARG A 230 2.17 20.95 15.36
C ARG A 230 2.35 20.44 16.79
N GLN A 231 1.37 19.72 17.33
CA GLN A 231 1.43 19.10 18.65
C GLN A 231 2.42 17.91 18.72
N LEU A 232 2.73 17.26 17.60
CA LEU A 232 3.63 16.09 17.54
C LEU A 232 5.11 16.43 17.36
N LEU A 233 5.43 17.66 16.95
CA LEU A 233 6.82 18.14 16.77
C LEU A 233 7.52 18.45 18.11
N ARG A 234 6.77 18.63 19.20
CA ARG A 234 7.29 19.12 20.50
C ARG A 234 7.97 18.07 21.39
N VAL A 235 8.01 16.80 20.98
CA VAL A 235 8.58 15.72 21.82
C VAL A 235 10.06 15.45 21.50
N ALA A 236 10.63 16.08 20.48
CA ALA A 236 12.05 15.91 20.13
C ALA A 236 13.01 16.76 20.99
N ASP A 237 12.51 17.72 21.78
CA ASP A 237 13.34 18.68 22.54
C ASP A 237 13.52 18.34 24.04
N LEU A 238 13.11 17.16 24.51
CA LEU A 238 13.15 16.81 25.94
C LEU A 238 14.18 15.73 26.35
N HIS A 239 15.05 15.30 25.43
CA HIS A 239 16.21 14.50 25.80
C HIS A 239 17.48 15.09 25.18
N ARG A 240 17.96 16.17 25.79
CA ARG A 240 19.35 16.61 25.73
C ARG A 240 19.90 16.64 27.15
#